data_AF-A0A8S2ADH7-F1
#
_entry.id   AF-A0A8S2ADH7-F1
#
_cell.length_a   1.000
_cell.length_b   1.000
_cell.length_c   1.000
_cell.angle_alpha   90.00
_cell.angle_beta   90.00
_cell.angle_gamma   90.00
#
_symmetry.space_group_name_H-M   'P 1'
#
loop_
_entity.id
_entity.type
_entity.pdbx_description
1 polymer ?
#
loop_
_entity_poly.entity_id
_entity_poly.type
_entity_poly.pdbx_seq_one_letter_code
_entity_poly.pdbx_strand_id
1 'polypeptide(L)' 'MASVTVIAFFAFVFAVISPFAGAQSFAPAPSPTSDGTSIDQGIAYLLMVVALVLTYLIHPLDASSSYTFF' A
#
# COMPACT_ATOMS: atom_id res chain seq x y z
N MET A 1 -26.18 -17.19 57.08
CA MET A 1 -26.49 -18.12 55.95
C MET A 1 -26.88 -17.37 54.69
N ALA A 2 -27.81 -16.41 54.73
CA ALA A 2 -28.23 -15.63 53.54
C ALA A 2 -27.10 -14.95 52.74
N SER A 3 -26.11 -14.34 53.41
CA SER A 3 -24.98 -13.66 52.74
C SER A 3 -24.12 -14.59 51.87
N VAL A 4 -23.85 -15.82 52.33
CA VAL A 4 -23.04 -16.80 51.58
C VAL A 4 -23.78 -17.28 50.33
N THR A 5 -25.10 -17.49 50.44
CA THR A 5 -25.94 -17.88 49.32
C THR A 5 -25.96 -16.81 48.21
N VAL A 6 -26.03 -15.54 48.59
CA VAL A 6 -26.00 -14.42 47.63
C VAL A 6 -24.65 -14.37 46.90
N ILE A 7 -23.53 -14.49 47.63
CA ILE A 7 -22.18 -14.50 47.04
C ILE A 7 -22.01 -15.69 46.08
N ALA A 8 -22.46 -16.88 46.48
CA ALA A 8 -22.39 -18.08 45.65
C ALA A 8 -23.19 -17.94 44.35
N PHE A 9 -24.37 -17.30 44.41
CA PHE A 9 -25.18 -17.03 43.23
C PHE A 9 -24.47 -16.07 42.25
N PHE A 10 -23.92 -14.95 42.75
CA PHE A 10 -23.16 -14.02 41.92
C PHE A 10 -21.92 -14.67 41.30
N ALA A 11 -21.18 -15.48 42.07
CA ALA A 11 -20.03 -16.21 41.57
C ALA A 11 -20.41 -17.21 40.47
N PHE A 12 -21.52 -17.93 40.64
CA PHE A 12 -22.04 -18.86 39.64
C PHE A 12 -22.43 -18.15 38.35
N VAL A 13 -23.18 -17.05 38.45
CA VAL A 13 -23.58 -16.24 37.29
C VAL A 13 -22.35 -15.69 36.57
N PHE A 14 -21.36 -15.17 37.29
CA PHE A 14 -20.14 -14.66 36.70
C PHE A 14 -19.31 -15.76 36.02
N ALA A 15 -19.20 -16.93 36.64
CA ALA A 15 -18.52 -18.09 36.06
C ALA A 15 -19.17 -18.54 34.74
N VAL A 16 -20.51 -18.55 34.68
CA VAL A 16 -21.26 -18.90 33.46
C VAL A 16 -21.08 -17.86 32.36
N ILE A 17 -21.07 -16.56 32.69
CA ILE A 17 -21.04 -15.50 31.68
C ILE A 17 -19.62 -15.19 31.20
N SER A 18 -18.59 -15.40 32.02
CA SER A 18 -17.20 -15.04 31.70
C SER A 18 -16.63 -15.59 30.38
N PRO A 19 -16.92 -16.84 29.95
CA PRO A 19 -16.40 -17.36 28.68
C PRO A 19 -17.03 -16.68 27.44
N PHE A 20 -18.19 -16.03 27.62
CA PHE A 20 -18.85 -15.29 26.54
C PHE A 20 -18.22 -13.92 26.30
N ALA A 21 -17.36 -13.45 27.21
CA ALA A 21 -16.53 -12.26 27.01
C ALA A 21 -15.31 -12.59 26.12
N GLY A 22 -15.55 -13.10 24.93
CA GLY A 22 -14.50 -13.29 23.93
C GLY A 22 -14.07 -11.94 23.37
N ALA A 23 -12.83 -11.52 23.64
CA ALA A 23 -12.22 -10.39 22.95
C ALA A 23 -12.16 -10.71 21.45
N GLN A 24 -13.01 -10.07 20.65
CA GLN A 24 -12.97 -10.20 19.19
C GLN A 24 -11.69 -9.52 18.71
N SER A 25 -10.63 -10.30 18.48
CA SER A 25 -9.48 -9.82 17.73
C SER A 25 -9.92 -9.72 16.28
N PHE A 26 -10.28 -8.51 15.85
CA PHE A 26 -10.43 -8.26 14.42
C PHE A 26 -9.11 -8.58 13.74
N ALA A 27 -9.18 -9.32 12.63
CA ALA A 27 -8.00 -9.54 11.81
C ALA A 27 -7.38 -8.18 11.46
N PRO A 28 -6.04 -8.06 11.46
CA PRO A 28 -5.37 -6.84 11.04
C PRO A 28 -5.90 -6.40 9.67
N ALA A 29 -6.16 -5.09 9.52
CA ALA A 29 -6.57 -4.55 8.22
C ALA A 29 -5.51 -4.91 7.15
N PRO A 30 -5.93 -5.23 5.91
CA PRO A 30 -4.98 -5.47 4.82
C PRO A 30 -4.02 -4.30 4.67
N SER A 31 -2.75 -4.59 4.38
CA SER A 31 -1.77 -3.53 4.13
C SER A 31 -2.21 -2.68 2.92
N PRO A 32 -2.03 -1.35 2.96
CA PRO A 32 -2.28 -0.52 1.81
C PRO A 32 -1.44 -1.00 0.62
N THR A 33 -2.09 -1.23 -0.51
CA THR A 33 -1.40 -1.53 -1.78
C THR A 33 -1.13 -0.20 -2.48
N SER A 34 0.14 0.08 -2.78
CA SER A 34 0.56 1.23 -3.58
C SER A 34 1.15 0.70 -4.88
N ASP A 35 0.50 0.97 -6.01
CA ASP A 35 0.92 0.52 -7.34
C ASP A 35 2.05 1.41 -7.92
N GLY A 36 3.09 1.67 -7.13
CA GLY A 36 4.23 2.51 -7.51
C GLY A 36 4.94 2.05 -8.79
N THR A 37 4.89 0.74 -9.10
CA THR A 37 5.43 0.16 -10.33
C THR A 37 4.80 0.72 -11.60
N SER A 38 3.52 1.08 -11.57
CA SER A 38 2.84 1.66 -12.75
C SER A 38 3.34 3.07 -13.05
N ILE A 39 3.67 3.85 -12.01
CA ILE A 39 4.27 5.18 -12.12
C ILE A 39 5.71 5.04 -12.64
N ASP A 40 6.48 4.14 -12.06
CA ASP A 40 7.86 3.87 -12.47
C ASP A 40 7.93 3.45 -13.95
N GLN A 41 7.04 2.55 -14.38
CA GLN A 41 6.93 2.11 -15.77
C GLN A 41 6.50 3.24 -16.72
N GLY A 42 5.56 4.08 -16.27
CA GLY A 42 5.13 5.26 -17.03
C GLY A 42 6.29 6.25 -17.25
N ILE A 43 7.05 6.55 -16.21
CA ILE A 43 8.25 7.40 -16.30
C ILE A 43 9.29 6.75 -17.22
N ALA A 44 9.54 5.45 -17.10
CA ALA A 44 10.47 4.73 -17.96
C ALA A 44 10.08 4.83 -19.45
N TYR A 45 8.81 4.63 -19.78
CA TYR A 45 8.32 4.77 -21.15
C TYR A 45 8.40 6.22 -21.66
N LEU A 46 8.06 7.20 -20.82
CA LEU A 46 8.19 8.62 -21.16
C LEU A 46 9.65 8.98 -21.48
N LEU A 47 10.59 8.57 -20.62
CA LEU A 47 12.02 8.81 -20.83
C LEU A 47 12.54 8.09 -22.09
N MET A 48 12.06 6.87 -22.38
CA MET A 48 12.39 6.15 -23.61
C MET A 48 11.94 6.93 -24.85
N VAL A 49 10.71 7.45 -24.86
CA VAL A 49 10.19 8.26 -25.97
C VAL A 49 10.95 9.57 -26.10
N VAL A 50 11.24 10.26 -24.99
CA VAL A 50 12.05 11.48 -25.00
C VAL A 50 13.44 11.21 -25.59
N ALA A 51 14.10 10.12 -25.19
CA ALA A 51 15.40 9.74 -25.77
C ALA A 51 15.31 9.44 -27.26
N LEU A 52 14.25 8.74 -27.70
CA LEU A 52 14.03 8.46 -29.12
C LEU A 52 13.82 9.76 -29.92
N VAL A 53 13.06 10.71 -29.39
CA VAL A 53 12.87 12.03 -30.02
C VAL A 53 14.19 12.81 -30.06
N LEU A 54 14.90 12.91 -28.94
CA LEU A 54 16.17 13.64 -28.86
C LEU A 54 17.19 13.08 -29.85
N THR A 55 17.34 11.75 -29.90
CA THR A 55 18.24 11.11 -30.86
C THR A 55 17.80 11.40 -32.29
N TYR A 56 16.52 11.26 -32.63
CA TYR A 56 16.03 11.58 -33.97
C TYR A 56 16.25 13.03 -34.38
N LEU A 57 16.12 13.98 -33.45
CA LEU A 57 16.32 15.41 -33.71
C LEU A 57 17.80 15.78 -33.82
N ILE A 58 18.67 15.19 -33.00
CA ILE A 58 20.10 15.51 -33.00
C ILE A 58 20.78 15.05 -34.30
N HIS A 59 20.37 13.93 -34.91
CA HIS A 59 20.94 13.44 -36.18
C HIS A 59 20.94 14.49 -37.32
N PRO A 60 19.79 15.10 -37.71
CA PRO A 60 19.76 16.13 -38.75
C PRO A 60 20.32 17.48 -38.28
N LEU A 61 20.24 17.80 -36.98
CA LEU A 61 20.84 19.02 -36.42
C LEU A 61 22.37 18.99 -36.54
N ASP A 62 23.00 17.86 -36.25
CA ASP A 62 24.45 17.67 -36.37
C ASP A 62 24.91 17.59 -37.85
N ALA A 63 24.08 17.00 -38.72
CA ALA A 63 24.34 17.02 -40.15
C ALA A 63 24.27 18.45 -40.72
N SER A 64 23.26 19.24 -40.35
CA SER A 64 23.07 20.61 -40.83
C SER A 64 24.11 21.59 -40.31
N SER A 65 24.57 21.43 -39.06
CA SER A 65 25.69 22.20 -38.52
C SER A 65 26.98 21.95 -39.31
N SER A 66 27.24 20.70 -39.69
CA SER A 66 28.38 20.31 -40.52
C SER A 66 28.31 20.94 -41.92
N TYR A 67 27.15 20.91 -42.59
CA TYR A 67 26.95 21.57 -43.89
C TYR A 67 27.11 23.10 -43.86
N THR A 68 26.83 23.73 -42.72
CA THR A 68 26.95 25.19 -42.57
C THR A 68 28.41 25.64 -42.34
N PHE A 69 29.28 24.72 -41.92
CA PHE A 69 30.69 25.00 -41.60
C PHE A 69 31.64 24.83 -42.81
N PHE A 70 31.17 24.24 -43.91
CA PHE A 70 31.88 24.09 -45.19
C PHE A 70 31.34 25.06 -46.25
#